data_AF-F1LH81-F1
#
_entry.id   AF-F1LH81-F1
#
_cell.length_a   1.000
_cell.length_b   1.000
_cell.length_c   1.000
_cell.angle_alpha   90.00
_cell.angle_beta   90.00
_cell.angle_gamma   90.00
#
_symmetry.space_group_name_H-M   'P 1'
#
loop_
_entity.id
_entity.type
_entity.pdbx_description
1 polymer ?
#
loop_
_entity_poly.entity_id
_entity_poly.type
_entity_poly.pdbx_seq_one_letter_code
_entity_poly.pdbx_strand_id
1 'polypeptide(L)' 'MLGLMFGYATDETEELMPLSLLLAHKLLARLHKLRRDGTLPWALPDSKSQVTVDYQFDFGACIPLRVHTVVLSAQHKR' A
#
# COMPACT_ATOMS: atom_id res chain seq x y z
N MET A 1 24.33 9.02 22.40
CA MET A 1 24.11 9.13 20.95
C MET A 1 22.68 9.60 20.76
N LEU A 2 22.46 10.85 20.34
CA LEU A 2 21.12 11.37 20.08
C LEU A 2 20.61 10.80 18.76
N GLY A 3 19.38 10.28 18.73
CA GLY A 3 18.73 9.76 17.52
C GLY A 3 18.07 10.88 16.71
N LEU A 4 18.08 10.74 15.38
CA LEU A 4 17.40 11.63 14.44
C LEU A 4 16.09 10.99 13.98
N MET A 5 15.02 11.79 13.88
CA MET A 5 13.69 11.36 13.43
C MET A 5 13.17 12.32 12.37
N PHE A 6 12.40 11.82 11.41
CA PHE A 6 11.74 12.61 10.36
C PHE A 6 10.24 12.36 10.36
N GLY A 7 9.49 13.42 10.05
CA GLY A 7 8.07 13.36 9.73
C GLY A 7 7.85 13.74 8.27
N TYR A 8 6.81 13.18 7.66
CA TYR A 8 6.39 13.49 6.30
C TYR A 8 4.85 13.47 6.23
N ALA A 9 4.29 14.37 5.43
CA ALA A 9 2.86 14.44 5.12
C ALA A 9 2.69 14.98 3.69
N THR A 10 1.62 14.59 3.02
CA THR A 10 1.28 15.03 1.66
C THR A 10 -0.23 15.14 1.52
N ASP A 11 -0.72 16.12 0.79
CA ASP A 11 -2.15 16.36 0.52
C ASP A 11 -2.71 15.46 -0.60
N GLU A 12 -1.94 14.53 -1.16
CA GLU A 12 -2.40 13.63 -2.22
C GLU A 12 -3.52 12.66 -1.76
N THR A 13 -3.74 12.50 -0.46
CA THR A 13 -4.86 11.75 0.14
C THR A 13 -5.42 12.45 1.38
N GLU A 14 -6.66 12.11 1.76
CA GLU A 14 -7.33 12.65 2.96
C GLU A 14 -6.59 12.27 4.26
N GLU A 15 -5.95 11.08 4.29
CA GLU A 15 -5.16 10.62 5.44
C GLU A 15 -3.76 11.24 5.53
N LEU A 16 -3.43 12.18 4.63
CA LEU A 16 -2.17 12.90 4.51
C LEU A 16 -0.93 12.02 4.26
N MET A 17 -1.13 10.88 3.58
CA MET A 17 -0.10 9.89 3.29
C MET A 17 0.01 9.62 1.78
N PRO A 18 1.16 9.12 1.28
CA PRO A 18 1.29 8.73 -0.12
C PRO A 18 0.26 7.66 -0.52
N LEU A 19 -0.46 7.88 -1.62
CA LEU A 19 -1.47 6.99 -2.17
C LEU A 19 -0.87 5.61 -2.47
N SER A 20 0.36 5.56 -3.01
CA SER A 20 1.08 4.31 -3.28
C SER A 20 1.24 3.44 -2.03
N LEU A 21 1.63 4.03 -0.89
CA LEU A 21 1.76 3.36 0.40
C LEU A 21 0.40 2.93 0.94
N LEU A 22 -0.58 3.83 0.93
CA LEU A 22 -1.93 3.54 1.41
C LEU A 22 -2.57 2.37 0.67
N LEU A 23 -2.45 2.32 -0.67
CA LEU A 23 -2.99 1.23 -1.48
C LEU A 23 -2.29 -0.10 -1.17
N ALA A 24 -0.96 -0.11 -1.03
CA ALA A 24 -0.22 -1.31 -0.64
C ALA A 24 -0.71 -1.87 0.71
N HIS A 25 -0.84 -1.04 1.74
CA HIS A 25 -1.36 -1.47 3.04
C HIS A 25 -2.83 -1.92 2.97
N LYS A 26 -3.68 -1.22 2.22
CA LYS A 26 -5.10 -1.58 2.04
C LYS A 26 -5.25 -2.94 1.33
N LEU A 27 -4.36 -3.28 0.39
CA LEU A 27 -4.34 -4.61 -0.26
C LEU A 27 -4.05 -5.72 0.74
N LEU A 28 -3.03 -5.57 1.59
CA LEU A 28 -2.69 -6.56 2.62
C LEU A 28 -3.81 -6.71 3.66
N ALA A 29 -4.38 -5.58 4.11
CA ALA A 29 -5.50 -5.58 5.03
C ALA A 29 -6.73 -6.32 4.44
N ARG A 30 -7.01 -6.10 3.14
CA ARG A 30 -8.10 -6.78 2.44
C ARG A 30 -7.83 -8.29 2.30
N LEU A 31 -6.64 -8.69 1.87
CA LEU A 31 -6.26 -10.11 1.79
C LEU A 31 -6.39 -10.80 3.15
N HIS A 32 -5.93 -10.14 4.20
CA HIS A 32 -6.02 -10.66 5.56
C HIS A 32 -7.47 -10.78 6.06
N LYS A 33 -8.36 -9.85 5.69
CA LYS A 33 -9.80 -9.96 5.96
C LYS A 33 -10.40 -11.18 5.25
N LEU A 34 -10.13 -11.33 3.95
CA LEU A 34 -10.62 -12.45 3.12
C LEU A 34 -10.07 -13.82 3.56
N ARG A 35 -8.87 -13.84 4.15
CA ARG A 35 -8.31 -15.04 4.78
C ARG A 35 -9.07 -15.39 6.06
N ARG A 36 -9.38 -14.40 6.91
CA ARG A 36 -10.06 -14.61 8.20
C ARG A 36 -11.53 -14.95 8.07
N ASP A 37 -12.21 -14.39 7.08
CA ASP A 37 -13.63 -14.68 6.83
C ASP A 37 -13.85 -15.97 6.01
N GLY A 38 -12.78 -16.61 5.54
CA GLY A 38 -12.83 -17.88 4.83
C GLY A 38 -13.10 -17.76 3.32
N THR A 39 -13.24 -16.55 2.77
CA THR A 39 -13.42 -16.33 1.32
C THR A 39 -12.21 -16.83 0.52
N LEU A 40 -11.01 -16.69 1.07
CA LEU A 40 -9.76 -17.19 0.48
C LEU A 40 -9.13 -18.27 1.40
N PRO A 41 -9.67 -19.50 1.41
CA PRO A 41 -9.26 -20.55 2.36
C PRO A 41 -7.86 -21.13 2.11
N TRP A 42 -7.28 -20.83 0.94
CA TRP A 42 -5.93 -21.21 0.55
C TRP A 42 -4.87 -20.22 1.07
N ALA A 43 -5.25 -18.99 1.41
CA ALA A 43 -4.32 -17.95 1.82
C ALA A 43 -3.75 -18.20 3.23
N LEU A 44 -2.45 -17.97 3.40
CA LEU A 44 -1.74 -18.05 4.67
C LEU A 44 -1.32 -16.64 5.15
N PRO A 45 -0.81 -16.48 6.39
CA PRO A 45 -0.62 -15.16 7.00
C PRO A 45 0.45 -14.26 6.35
N ASP A 46 1.51 -14.82 5.77
CA ASP A 46 2.60 -14.04 5.17
C ASP A 46 2.20 -13.53 3.77
N SER A 47 2.31 -12.21 3.57
CA SER A 47 2.01 -11.58 2.29
C SER A 47 2.74 -10.24 2.14
N LYS A 48 3.04 -9.89 0.89
CA LYS A 48 3.76 -8.66 0.49
C LYS A 48 3.04 -8.03 -0.68
N SER A 49 2.93 -6.71 -0.66
CA SER A 49 2.33 -5.93 -1.75
C SER A 49 3.21 -4.76 -2.14
N GLN A 50 3.23 -4.43 -3.42
CA GLN A 50 3.87 -3.23 -3.95
C GLN A 50 2.96 -2.59 -4.99
N VAL A 51 2.83 -1.27 -4.93
CA VAL A 51 2.02 -0.49 -5.87
C VAL A 51 2.88 0.63 -6.44
N THR A 52 2.99 0.67 -7.76
CA THR A 52 3.63 1.76 -8.51
C THR A 52 2.54 2.66 -9.06
N VAL A 53 2.64 3.96 -8.80
CA VAL A 53 1.68 4.97 -9.25
C VAL A 53 2.42 5.96 -10.12
N ASP A 54 1.83 6.31 -11.27
CA ASP A 54 2.31 7.41 -12.10
C ASP A 54 1.82 8.73 -11.49
N TYR A 55 2.73 9.68 -11.33
CA TYR A 55 2.46 10.99 -10.74
C TYR A 55 2.73 12.11 -11.74
N GLN A 56 1.95 13.18 -11.62
CA GLN A 56 2.29 14.50 -12.12
C GLN A 56 2.77 15.37 -10.94
N PHE A 57 3.73 16.24 -11.20
CA PHE A 57 4.16 17.24 -10.23
C PHE A 57 3.63 18.60 -10.63
N ASP A 58 2.93 19.26 -9.70
CA ASP A 58 2.42 20.62 -9.90
C ASP A 58 2.83 21.50 -8.73
N PHE A 59 3.64 22.52 -8.99
CA PHE A 59 4.24 23.41 -7.97
C PHE A 59 4.84 22.69 -6.75
N GLY A 60 5.37 21.47 -6.95
CA GLY A 60 5.96 20.64 -5.89
C GLY A 60 4.99 19.69 -5.17
N ALA A 61 3.69 19.79 -5.45
CA ALA A 61 2.69 18.81 -5.01
C ALA A 61 2.69 17.56 -5.91
N CYS A 62 2.55 16.39 -5.30
CA CYS A 62 2.44 15.11 -5.99
C CYS A 62 0.97 14.84 -6.31
N ILE A 63 0.61 14.79 -7.60
CA ILE A 63 -0.76 14.49 -8.04
C ILE A 63 -0.78 13.08 -8.66
N PRO A 64 -1.41 12.09 -8.03
CA PRO A 64 -1.49 10.73 -8.56
C PRO A 64 -2.41 10.68 -9.78
N LEU A 65 -1.94 10.10 -10.88
CA LEU A 65 -2.69 9.99 -12.14
C LEU A 65 -3.33 8.62 -12.31
N ARG A 66 -2.54 7.54 -12.17
CA ARG A 66 -2.99 6.17 -12.32
C ARG A 66 -2.10 5.18 -11.61
N VAL A 67 -2.65 4.02 -11.26
CA VAL A 67 -1.86 2.87 -10.82
C VAL A 67 -1.22 2.23 -12.05
N HIS A 68 0.11 2.21 -12.09
CA HIS A 68 0.88 1.64 -13.19
C HIS A 68 1.05 0.13 -13.02
N THR A 69 1.53 -0.31 -11.87
CA THR A 69 1.85 -1.72 -11.59
C THR A 69 1.39 -2.09 -10.19
N VAL A 70 0.80 -3.28 -10.06
CA VAL A 70 0.48 -3.89 -8.76
C VAL A 70 1.16 -5.25 -8.68
N VAL A 71 1.90 -5.48 -7.59
CA VAL A 71 2.48 -6.77 -7.24
C VAL A 71 1.88 -7.21 -5.91
N LEU A 72 1.38 -8.44 -5.86
CA LEU A 72 0.92 -9.08 -4.64
C LEU A 72 1.50 -10.50 -4.60
N SER A 73 2.28 -10.77 -3.56
CA SER A 73 2.76 -12.11 -3.24
C SER A 73 2.10 -12.55 -1.93
N ALA A 74 1.51 -13.73 -1.92
CA ALA A 74 0.82 -14.27 -0.76
C ALA A 74 1.26 -15.71 -0.56
N GLN A 75 1.60 -16.06 0.68
CA GLN A 75 1.80 -17.44 1.07
C GLN A 75 0.48 -18.19 0.90
N HIS A 76 0.53 -19.40 0.33
CA HIS A 76 -0.64 -20.20 0.05
C HIS A 76 -0.42 -21.67 0.39
N LYS A 77 -1.51 -22.41 0.59
CA LYS A 77 -1.49 -23.88 0.70
C LYS A 77 -1.00 -24.50 -0.62
N ARG A 78 -0.36 -25.66 -0.53
CA ARG A 78 -0.01 -26.48 -1.70
C ARG A 78 -1.27 -27.03 -2.37
#